data_AF-A0A8J4UQF2-F1
#
_entry.id   AF-A0A8J4UQF2-F1
#
_cell.length_a   1.000
_cell.length_b   1.000
_cell.length_c   1.000
_cell.angle_alpha   90.00
_cell.angle_beta   90.00
_cell.angle_gamma   90.00
#
_symmetry.space_group_name_H-M   'P 1'
#
loop_
_entity.id
_entity.type
_entity.pdbx_description
1 polymer ?
#
loop_
_entity_poly.entity_id
_entity_poly.type
_entity_poly.pdbx_seq_one_letter_code
_entity_poly.pdbx_strand_id
1 'polypeptide(L)'
;EMDKVVTCFSKRPEAVARLICFPWAGGGSIHYARWGRLLNHSIEVYSVRLPGRESRGKEPFFQNMQQILDEVLAVLLPELKEKPFAVFGHSFGAMTSYAFAERVKNVYNLEPVHVFLSGASAPYSETRLQAPRRSHLSDEEFLQWMISLGGTPPEILASPEALKLFMPALKADLNVVENYNDCRSYAWYSCLVLIIVSVDMASLSIKPGLRCTVPDWINSNNESSATAKHTRHQSHQTRMESRALCNETTNKTTWGEYDSNRRLSDRISDITDWKKSLEACAEEVDTEMDALTLTKEAAERALAATVLPLEVTKECLTLRDGRRGNELVSDPVEAELKKEVEVIDKAQQVLQQSIEQAFKQLCLLQEARHQLTLDLQHKVEALDIDMSCLLLTVSSPEISLKPNPTRIPPGSTTPEQWLQFSQHNIIQAKEEMQASLHLRENINITIAQVQNELETQRIATRFASRKRTHQLEQAHQELQWQIKSSQDEINELKEDILRLERDLQAKMAPLKLAHTRLEYRTRRPGVDLCRDETQFGLVEETHQLNSSILALKQKLAQAR
;
A
#
# COMPACT_ATOMS: atom_id res chain seq x y z
N GLU A 1 -10.18 -7.77 -46.20
CA GLU A 1 -10.04 -7.79 -47.68
C GLU A 1 -8.78 -8.50 -48.16
N MET A 2 -7.63 -8.37 -47.46
CA MET A 2 -6.38 -9.07 -47.78
C MET A 2 -6.50 -10.58 -48.01
N ASP A 3 -7.15 -11.31 -47.09
CA ASP A 3 -7.29 -12.78 -47.19
C ASP A 3 -8.14 -13.25 -48.38
N LYS A 4 -8.85 -12.33 -49.07
CA LYS A 4 -9.57 -12.60 -50.32
C LYS A 4 -8.58 -12.73 -51.47
N VAL A 5 -7.65 -11.77 -51.59
CA VAL A 5 -6.73 -11.59 -52.74
C VAL A 5 -5.40 -12.30 -52.50
N VAL A 6 -5.02 -12.55 -51.26
CA VAL A 6 -3.72 -13.13 -50.90
C VAL A 6 -3.91 -14.31 -49.95
N THR A 7 -3.19 -15.40 -50.23
CA THR A 7 -3.06 -16.54 -49.34
C THR A 7 -1.70 -16.51 -48.65
N CYS A 8 -1.71 -16.46 -47.31
CA CYS A 8 -0.52 -16.62 -46.48
C CYS A 8 -0.77 -17.70 -45.41
N PHE A 9 -0.09 -18.84 -45.50
CA PHE A 9 -0.25 -19.95 -44.54
C PHE A 9 0.60 -19.83 -43.28
N SER A 10 1.57 -18.92 -43.27
CA SER A 10 2.49 -18.72 -42.15
C SER A 10 2.77 -17.23 -42.03
N LYS A 11 1.90 -16.52 -41.30
CA LYS A 11 2.11 -15.11 -40.97
C LYS A 11 3.38 -14.99 -40.13
N ARG A 12 4.28 -14.11 -40.54
CA ARG A 12 5.61 -13.90 -39.94
C ARG A 12 5.81 -12.39 -39.75
N PRO A 13 5.28 -11.82 -38.64
CA PRO A 13 5.42 -10.40 -38.33
C PRO A 13 6.88 -9.94 -38.24
N GLU A 14 7.79 -10.85 -37.89
CA GLU A 14 9.24 -10.57 -37.78
C GLU A 14 10.03 -10.87 -39.07
N ALA A 15 9.37 -11.25 -40.17
CA ALA A 15 10.09 -11.48 -41.43
C ALA A 15 10.77 -10.18 -41.88
N VAL A 16 12.02 -10.29 -42.34
CA VAL A 16 12.81 -9.15 -42.82
C VAL A 16 12.49 -8.79 -44.27
N ALA A 17 11.81 -9.67 -45.00
CA ALA A 17 11.35 -9.42 -46.36
C ALA A 17 10.08 -10.22 -46.70
N ARG A 18 9.33 -9.74 -47.71
CA ARG A 18 8.14 -10.41 -48.25
C ARG A 18 8.39 -10.97 -49.65
N LEU A 19 7.90 -12.16 -49.94
CA LEU A 19 7.92 -12.75 -51.29
C LEU A 19 6.50 -12.79 -51.85
N ILE A 20 6.24 -12.00 -52.89
CA ILE A 20 4.95 -11.95 -53.57
C ILE A 20 4.96 -12.92 -54.75
N CYS A 21 4.16 -13.97 -54.68
CA CYS A 21 4.10 -15.05 -55.66
C CYS A 21 2.84 -14.99 -56.53
N PHE A 22 3.03 -14.89 -57.84
CA PHE A 22 1.94 -14.95 -58.82
C PHE A 22 1.84 -16.35 -59.43
N PRO A 23 0.66 -17.02 -59.37
CA PRO A 23 0.46 -18.36 -59.93
C PRO A 23 0.63 -18.40 -61.46
N TRP A 24 0.92 -19.59 -61.99
CA TRP A 24 0.84 -19.85 -63.43
C TRP A 24 -0.63 -19.88 -63.91
N ALA A 25 -0.85 -19.95 -65.23
CA ALA A 25 -2.18 -19.91 -65.81
C ALA A 25 -3.02 -21.13 -65.36
N GLY A 26 -4.26 -20.88 -64.93
CA GLY A 26 -5.13 -21.89 -64.30
C GLY A 26 -4.68 -22.30 -62.88
N GLY A 27 -3.54 -21.81 -62.40
CA GLY A 27 -2.97 -22.14 -61.10
C GLY A 27 -3.65 -21.41 -59.93
N GLY A 28 -3.73 -22.10 -58.79
CA GLY A 28 -4.22 -21.56 -57.52
C GLY A 28 -3.10 -21.00 -56.64
N SER A 29 -3.49 -20.19 -55.66
CA SER A 29 -2.57 -19.56 -54.69
C SER A 29 -1.99 -20.54 -53.66
N ILE A 30 -2.64 -21.68 -53.43
CA ILE A 30 -2.25 -22.65 -52.40
C ILE A 30 -0.82 -23.19 -52.62
N HIS A 31 -0.38 -23.35 -53.88
CA HIS A 31 0.92 -23.93 -54.20
C HIS A 31 2.09 -23.11 -53.66
N TYR A 32 2.08 -21.79 -53.90
CA TYR A 32 3.12 -20.91 -53.38
C TYR A 32 2.89 -20.53 -51.92
N ALA A 33 1.64 -20.48 -51.43
CA ALA A 33 1.38 -20.24 -50.01
C ALA A 33 2.06 -21.29 -49.11
N ARG A 34 2.19 -22.56 -49.57
CA ARG A 34 2.93 -23.62 -48.86
C ARG A 34 4.42 -23.33 -48.72
N TRP A 35 5.02 -22.51 -49.60
CA TRP A 35 6.43 -22.12 -49.49
C TRP A 35 6.70 -21.33 -48.22
N GLY A 36 5.68 -20.67 -47.63
CA GLY A 36 5.80 -20.05 -46.32
C GLY A 36 6.17 -21.03 -45.19
N ARG A 37 5.99 -22.35 -45.38
CA ARG A 37 6.46 -23.39 -44.44
C ARG A 37 7.85 -23.94 -44.77
N LEU A 38 8.29 -23.81 -46.03
CA LEU A 38 9.54 -24.37 -46.54
C LEU A 38 10.69 -23.36 -46.51
N LEU A 39 10.39 -22.08 -46.71
CA LEU A 39 11.37 -21.00 -46.70
C LEU A 39 11.70 -20.57 -45.26
N ASN A 40 12.93 -20.10 -45.09
CA ASN A 40 13.46 -19.56 -43.83
C ASN A 40 12.48 -18.58 -43.19
N HIS A 41 12.30 -18.65 -41.87
CA HIS A 41 11.45 -17.77 -41.05
C HIS A 41 11.66 -16.27 -41.29
N SER A 42 12.80 -15.87 -41.82
CA SER A 42 13.10 -14.50 -42.26
C SER A 42 12.28 -14.00 -43.47
N ILE A 43 11.56 -14.86 -44.20
CA ILE A 43 10.76 -14.49 -45.38
C ILE A 43 9.28 -14.81 -45.13
N GLU A 44 8.40 -13.84 -45.38
CA GLU A 44 6.95 -14.04 -45.40
C GLU A 44 6.44 -14.21 -46.83
N VAL A 45 5.62 -15.22 -47.10
CA VAL A 45 5.18 -15.55 -48.46
C VAL A 45 3.72 -15.19 -48.66
N TYR A 46 3.46 -14.35 -49.65
CA TYR A 46 2.13 -13.94 -50.10
C TYR A 46 1.88 -14.51 -51.49
N SER A 47 0.93 -15.44 -51.60
CA SER A 47 0.51 -15.95 -52.91
C SER A 47 -0.78 -15.33 -53.36
N VAL A 48 -0.79 -14.75 -54.56
CA VAL A 48 -1.95 -14.06 -55.13
C VAL A 48 -3.03 -15.07 -55.54
N ARG A 49 -4.26 -14.82 -55.09
CA ARG A 49 -5.48 -15.57 -55.40
C ARG A 49 -6.34 -14.81 -56.40
N LEU A 50 -6.32 -15.29 -57.63
CA LEU A 50 -7.10 -14.74 -58.75
C LEU A 50 -8.56 -15.25 -58.74
N PRO A 51 -9.52 -14.49 -59.29
CA PRO A 51 -10.93 -14.87 -59.32
C PRO A 51 -11.22 -16.06 -60.25
N GLY A 52 -12.39 -16.68 -60.04
CA GLY A 52 -12.87 -17.83 -60.80
C GLY A 52 -12.23 -19.17 -60.42
N ARG A 53 -11.47 -19.21 -59.33
CA ARG A 53 -10.87 -20.43 -58.75
C ARG A 53 -10.75 -20.35 -57.24
N GLU A 54 -10.49 -21.50 -56.61
CA GLU A 54 -10.39 -21.64 -55.15
C GLU A 54 -11.61 -21.01 -54.44
N SER A 55 -11.40 -20.25 -53.35
CA SER A 55 -12.48 -19.56 -52.64
C SER A 55 -13.17 -18.46 -53.45
N ARG A 56 -12.63 -18.07 -54.62
CA ARG A 56 -13.17 -17.05 -55.53
C ARG A 56 -13.86 -17.66 -56.75
N GLY A 57 -14.25 -18.94 -56.71
CA GLY A 57 -14.80 -19.68 -57.86
C GLY A 57 -16.06 -19.11 -58.50
N LYS A 58 -16.84 -18.28 -57.79
CA LYS A 58 -18.05 -17.63 -58.31
C LYS A 58 -17.80 -16.24 -58.88
N GLU A 59 -16.59 -15.69 -58.72
CA GLU A 59 -16.24 -14.37 -59.23
C GLU A 59 -15.86 -14.45 -60.71
N PRO A 60 -16.17 -13.42 -61.52
CA PRO A 60 -15.79 -13.39 -62.93
C PRO A 60 -14.27 -13.34 -63.09
N PHE A 61 -13.75 -14.04 -64.10
CA PHE A 61 -12.33 -14.00 -64.42
C PHE A 61 -11.89 -12.61 -64.90
N PHE A 62 -10.64 -12.27 -64.63
CA PHE A 62 -10.03 -11.06 -65.17
C PHE A 62 -9.86 -11.13 -66.68
N GLN A 63 -10.02 -9.98 -67.33
CA GLN A 63 -10.01 -9.84 -68.78
C GLN A 63 -8.72 -9.20 -69.31
N ASN A 64 -7.97 -8.50 -68.45
CA ASN A 64 -6.71 -7.87 -68.80
C ASN A 64 -5.77 -7.77 -67.58
N MET A 65 -4.50 -7.45 -67.85
CA MET A 65 -3.47 -7.38 -66.81
C MET A 65 -3.73 -6.26 -65.81
N GLN A 66 -4.26 -5.11 -66.26
CA GLN A 66 -4.56 -3.96 -65.40
C GLN A 66 -5.52 -4.34 -64.26
N GLN A 67 -6.56 -5.12 -64.53
CA GLN A 67 -7.48 -5.57 -63.48
C GLN A 67 -6.79 -6.40 -62.39
N ILE A 68 -5.82 -7.25 -62.76
CA ILE A 68 -5.01 -8.01 -61.81
C ILE A 68 -4.17 -7.05 -60.96
N LEU A 69 -3.46 -6.13 -61.62
CA LEU A 69 -2.58 -5.19 -60.95
C LEU A 69 -3.35 -4.27 -60.01
N ASP A 70 -4.48 -3.71 -60.43
CA ASP A 70 -5.27 -2.77 -59.64
C ASP A 70 -5.83 -3.44 -58.37
N GLU A 71 -6.39 -4.66 -58.47
CA GLU A 71 -6.92 -5.37 -57.29
C GLU A 71 -5.78 -5.80 -56.34
N VAL A 72 -4.68 -6.32 -56.87
CA VAL A 72 -3.56 -6.78 -56.04
C VAL A 72 -2.85 -5.60 -55.38
N LEU A 73 -2.66 -4.47 -56.07
CA LEU A 73 -2.01 -3.29 -55.52
C LEU A 73 -2.88 -2.56 -54.51
N ALA A 74 -4.20 -2.49 -54.71
CA ALA A 74 -5.11 -1.91 -53.73
C ALA A 74 -4.97 -2.55 -52.34
N VAL A 75 -4.65 -3.85 -52.32
CA VAL A 75 -4.49 -4.63 -51.11
C VAL A 75 -3.04 -4.66 -50.61
N LEU A 76 -2.06 -4.85 -51.50
CA LEU A 76 -0.66 -5.07 -51.10
C LEU A 76 0.12 -3.78 -50.82
N LEU A 77 -0.30 -2.62 -51.34
CA LEU A 77 0.50 -1.39 -51.26
C LEU A 77 0.96 -1.00 -49.84
N PRO A 78 0.13 -1.12 -48.77
CA PRO A 78 0.59 -0.87 -47.40
C PRO A 78 1.71 -1.84 -46.98
N GLU A 79 1.58 -3.12 -47.32
CA GLU A 79 2.55 -4.17 -47.00
C GLU A 79 3.88 -3.97 -47.74
N LEU A 80 3.84 -3.46 -48.97
CA LEU A 80 5.07 -3.18 -49.75
C LEU A 80 5.87 -1.99 -49.18
N LYS A 81 5.21 -1.06 -48.46
CA LYS A 81 5.86 0.11 -47.86
C LYS A 81 6.54 -0.21 -46.53
N GLU A 82 6.03 -1.22 -45.82
CA GLU A 82 6.52 -1.57 -44.50
C GLU A 82 7.84 -2.36 -44.55
N LYS A 83 8.01 -3.24 -45.55
CA LYS A 83 9.16 -4.13 -45.64
C LYS A 83 9.68 -4.29 -47.07
N PRO A 84 10.98 -4.57 -47.25
CA PRO A 84 11.51 -4.97 -48.54
C PRO A 84 10.76 -6.19 -49.10
N PHE A 85 10.51 -6.19 -50.40
CA PHE A 85 9.79 -7.28 -51.05
C PHE A 85 10.51 -7.78 -52.30
N ALA A 86 10.36 -9.06 -52.59
CA ALA A 86 10.74 -9.69 -53.84
C ALA A 86 9.48 -10.24 -54.52
N VAL A 87 9.54 -10.42 -55.84
CA VAL A 87 8.43 -10.98 -56.61
C VAL A 87 8.86 -12.26 -57.30
N PHE A 88 7.99 -13.26 -57.32
CA PHE A 88 8.19 -14.52 -58.01
C PHE A 88 6.99 -14.87 -58.86
N GLY A 89 7.25 -15.38 -60.06
CA GLY A 89 6.20 -15.91 -60.92
C GLY A 89 6.72 -16.95 -61.90
N HIS A 90 5.87 -17.91 -62.22
CA HIS A 90 6.14 -18.93 -63.23
C HIS A 90 5.18 -18.80 -64.42
N SER A 91 5.70 -18.85 -65.65
CA SER A 91 4.95 -18.72 -66.90
C SER A 91 4.07 -17.46 -66.92
N PHE A 92 2.74 -17.58 -66.92
CA PHE A 92 1.79 -16.47 -66.73
C PHE A 92 2.11 -15.60 -65.50
N GLY A 93 2.45 -16.25 -64.39
CA GLY A 93 2.84 -15.58 -63.16
C GLY A 93 4.10 -14.74 -63.34
N ALA A 94 5.06 -15.18 -64.15
CA ALA A 94 6.28 -14.42 -64.42
C ALA A 94 5.95 -13.11 -65.16
N MET A 95 5.06 -13.17 -66.15
CA MET A 95 4.63 -11.96 -66.87
C MET A 95 3.85 -11.02 -65.96
N THR A 96 3.02 -11.57 -65.08
CA THR A 96 2.29 -10.79 -64.07
C THR A 96 3.25 -10.16 -63.04
N SER A 97 4.29 -10.89 -62.60
CA SER A 97 5.33 -10.37 -61.71
C SER A 97 6.12 -9.22 -62.33
N TYR A 98 6.43 -9.31 -63.62
CA TYR A 98 7.08 -8.23 -64.37
C TYR A 98 6.18 -6.99 -64.44
N ALA A 99 4.93 -7.16 -64.87
CA ALA A 99 3.95 -6.08 -64.96
C ALA A 99 3.69 -5.41 -63.59
N PHE A 100 3.65 -6.21 -62.53
CA PHE A 100 3.51 -5.73 -61.16
C PHE A 100 4.73 -4.93 -60.70
N ALA A 101 5.94 -5.45 -60.89
CA ALA A 101 7.17 -4.74 -60.54
C ALA A 101 7.28 -3.40 -61.29
N GLU A 102 6.92 -3.40 -62.57
CA GLU A 102 6.93 -2.21 -63.42
C GLU A 102 5.92 -1.16 -62.95
N ARG A 103 4.68 -1.59 -62.67
CA ARG A 103 3.62 -0.71 -62.16
C ARG A 103 3.97 -0.14 -60.78
N VAL A 104 4.52 -0.96 -59.88
CA VAL A 104 4.93 -0.54 -58.53
C VAL A 104 6.01 0.53 -58.60
N LYS A 105 7.00 0.34 -59.48
CA LYS A 105 8.08 1.30 -59.71
C LYS A 105 7.57 2.60 -60.32
N ASN A 106 6.83 2.52 -61.42
CA ASN A 106 6.45 3.71 -62.19
C ASN A 106 5.39 4.57 -61.49
N VAL A 107 4.54 3.97 -60.65
CA VAL A 107 3.42 4.70 -60.01
C VAL A 107 3.72 5.06 -58.56
N TYR A 108 4.35 4.16 -57.81
CA TYR A 108 4.52 4.32 -56.36
C TYR A 108 5.99 4.55 -55.96
N ASN A 109 6.92 4.54 -56.91
CA ASN A 109 8.36 4.69 -56.69
C ASN A 109 8.91 3.70 -55.63
N LEU A 110 8.35 2.49 -55.60
CA LEU A 110 8.86 1.37 -54.81
C LEU A 110 9.50 0.36 -55.76
N GLU A 111 10.55 -0.32 -55.33
CA GLU A 111 11.25 -1.30 -56.15
C GLU A 111 11.41 -2.63 -55.40
N PRO A 112 11.15 -3.78 -56.05
CA PRO A 112 11.48 -5.06 -55.43
C PRO A 112 12.99 -5.20 -55.26
N VAL A 113 13.42 -5.82 -54.16
CA VAL A 113 14.85 -6.16 -53.95
C VAL A 113 15.33 -7.26 -54.90
N HIS A 114 14.40 -8.06 -55.43
CA HIS A 114 14.67 -9.09 -56.42
C HIS A 114 13.42 -9.45 -57.24
N VAL A 115 13.63 -9.75 -58.52
CA VAL A 115 12.57 -10.24 -59.43
C VAL A 115 12.96 -11.63 -59.95
N PHE A 116 12.17 -12.64 -59.59
CA PHE A 116 12.34 -14.03 -60.03
C PHE A 116 11.34 -14.35 -61.14
N LEU A 117 11.83 -14.48 -62.38
CA LEU A 117 11.01 -14.80 -63.54
C LEU A 117 11.32 -16.21 -64.02
N SER A 118 10.36 -17.12 -63.87
CA SER A 118 10.53 -18.54 -64.22
C SER A 118 9.68 -18.94 -65.42
N GLY A 119 10.25 -19.70 -66.36
CA GLY A 119 9.48 -20.39 -67.41
C GLY A 119 8.67 -19.49 -68.35
N ALA A 120 9.14 -18.27 -68.63
CA ALA A 120 8.48 -17.33 -69.54
C ALA A 120 9.50 -16.66 -70.47
N SER A 121 9.09 -16.41 -71.72
CA SER A 121 9.85 -15.56 -72.64
C SER A 121 9.75 -14.09 -72.24
N ALA A 122 10.76 -13.30 -72.60
CA ALA A 122 10.76 -11.86 -72.33
C ALA A 122 9.49 -11.19 -72.92
N PRO A 123 8.93 -10.15 -72.27
CA PRO A 123 7.69 -9.49 -72.71
C PRO A 123 7.71 -9.04 -74.17
N TYR A 124 8.89 -8.67 -74.66
CA TYR A 124 9.11 -8.13 -76.01
C TYR A 124 9.82 -9.11 -76.96
N SER A 125 9.95 -10.40 -76.61
CA SER A 125 10.61 -11.34 -77.52
C SER A 125 9.77 -11.58 -78.77
N GLU A 126 10.41 -11.67 -79.94
CA GLU A 126 9.73 -12.02 -81.19
C GLU A 126 8.97 -13.34 -81.07
N THR A 127 9.55 -14.33 -80.38
CA THR A 127 8.92 -15.62 -80.09
C THR A 127 7.56 -15.49 -79.40
N ARG A 128 7.39 -14.50 -78.52
CA ARG A 128 6.13 -14.24 -77.82
C ARG A 128 5.15 -13.48 -78.71
N LEU A 129 5.61 -12.42 -79.38
CA LEU A 129 4.76 -11.58 -80.23
C LEU A 129 4.17 -12.35 -81.42
N GLN A 130 4.87 -13.39 -81.88
CA GLN A 130 4.43 -14.29 -82.96
C GLN A 130 3.74 -15.57 -82.45
N ALA A 131 3.57 -15.74 -81.13
CA ALA A 131 2.94 -16.93 -80.59
C ALA A 131 1.46 -16.99 -81.00
N PRO A 132 0.96 -18.14 -81.48
CA PRO A 132 -0.43 -18.28 -81.85
C PRO A 132 -1.33 -18.09 -80.63
N ARG A 133 -2.38 -17.28 -80.77
CA ARG A 133 -3.40 -17.08 -79.72
C ARG A 133 -4.23 -18.34 -79.56
N ARG A 134 -4.30 -18.85 -78.33
CA ARG A 134 -4.97 -20.12 -77.98
C ARG A 134 -6.21 -19.91 -77.14
N SER A 135 -6.33 -18.76 -76.46
CA SER A 135 -7.49 -18.43 -75.63
C SER A 135 -8.84 -18.46 -76.37
N HIS A 136 -8.83 -18.25 -77.69
CA HIS A 136 -10.03 -18.19 -78.55
C HIS A 136 -10.35 -19.51 -79.28
N LEU A 137 -9.57 -20.57 -79.05
CA LEU A 137 -9.85 -21.89 -79.62
C LEU A 137 -11.16 -22.47 -79.06
N SER A 138 -11.80 -23.37 -79.81
CA SER A 138 -12.92 -24.16 -79.27
C SER A 138 -12.47 -25.00 -78.07
N ASP A 139 -13.40 -25.50 -77.27
CA ASP A 139 -13.04 -26.34 -76.12
C ASP A 139 -12.32 -27.63 -76.56
N GLU A 140 -12.73 -28.22 -77.68
CA GLU A 140 -12.10 -29.40 -78.26
C GLU A 140 -10.69 -29.13 -78.77
N GLU A 141 -10.48 -28.04 -79.53
CA GLU A 141 -9.17 -27.66 -80.06
C GLU A 141 -8.20 -27.26 -78.93
N PHE A 142 -8.71 -26.57 -77.91
CA PHE A 142 -7.94 -26.17 -76.75
C PHE A 142 -7.51 -27.38 -75.92
N LEU A 143 -8.39 -28.37 -75.76
CA LEU A 143 -8.07 -29.62 -75.05
C LEU A 143 -7.00 -30.42 -75.79
N GLN A 144 -7.08 -30.53 -77.12
CA GLN A 144 -6.04 -31.19 -77.91
C GLN A 144 -4.69 -30.47 -77.80
N TRP A 145 -4.71 -29.14 -77.83
CA TRP A 145 -3.51 -28.33 -77.63
C TRP A 145 -2.89 -28.55 -76.23
N MET A 146 -3.69 -28.57 -75.17
CA MET A 146 -3.23 -28.86 -73.81
C MET A 146 -2.57 -30.24 -73.70
N ILE A 147 -3.17 -31.27 -74.33
CA ILE A 147 -2.61 -32.62 -74.37
C ILE A 147 -1.24 -32.62 -75.08
N SER A 148 -1.11 -31.86 -76.17
CA SER A 148 0.14 -31.80 -76.97
C SER A 148 1.32 -31.11 -76.28
N LEU A 149 1.06 -30.16 -75.37
CA LEU A 149 2.09 -29.36 -74.69
C LEU A 149 2.76 -30.09 -73.54
N GLY A 150 2.07 -31.05 -72.93
CA GLY A 150 2.45 -31.60 -71.63
C GLY A 150 2.31 -30.56 -70.50
N GLY A 151 2.34 -31.00 -69.25
CA GLY A 151 2.29 -30.13 -68.05
C GLY A 151 0.94 -30.06 -67.33
N THR A 152 -0.14 -30.60 -67.92
CA THR A 152 -1.38 -30.90 -67.18
C THR A 152 -1.32 -32.36 -66.70
N PRO A 153 -1.45 -32.63 -65.38
CA PRO A 153 -1.43 -34.00 -64.86
C PRO A 153 -2.47 -34.90 -65.55
N PRO A 154 -2.12 -36.15 -65.91
CA PRO A 154 -3.05 -37.09 -66.55
C PRO A 154 -4.37 -37.26 -65.80
N GLU A 155 -4.34 -37.12 -64.47
CA GLU A 155 -5.49 -37.22 -63.57
C GLU A 155 -6.51 -36.09 -63.81
N ILE A 156 -6.06 -34.90 -64.20
CA ILE A 156 -6.95 -33.78 -64.55
C ILE A 156 -7.56 -34.03 -65.93
N LEU A 157 -6.78 -34.51 -66.88
CA LEU A 157 -7.25 -34.83 -68.25
C LEU A 157 -8.25 -35.98 -68.26
N ALA A 158 -8.17 -36.90 -67.28
CA ALA A 158 -9.07 -38.04 -67.14
C ALA A 158 -10.40 -37.70 -66.43
N SER A 159 -10.55 -36.52 -65.82
CA SER A 159 -11.77 -36.13 -65.08
C SER A 159 -12.52 -34.99 -65.80
N PRO A 160 -13.73 -35.27 -66.35
CA PRO A 160 -14.58 -34.24 -66.96
C PRO A 160 -14.95 -33.11 -65.99
N GLU A 161 -15.15 -33.42 -64.71
CA GLU A 161 -15.48 -32.44 -63.67
C GLU A 161 -14.29 -31.51 -63.38
N ALA A 162 -13.07 -32.04 -63.33
CA ALA A 162 -11.86 -31.24 -63.13
C ALA A 162 -11.59 -30.33 -64.34
N LEU A 163 -11.79 -30.84 -65.57
CA LEU A 163 -11.66 -30.06 -66.80
C LEU A 163 -12.65 -28.89 -66.84
N LYS A 164 -13.91 -29.10 -66.44
CA LYS A 164 -14.93 -28.02 -66.36
C LYS A 164 -14.54 -26.88 -65.42
N LEU A 165 -13.76 -27.16 -64.38
CA LEU A 165 -13.29 -26.15 -63.43
C LEU A 165 -11.97 -25.48 -63.88
N PHE A 166 -11.07 -26.25 -64.48
CA PHE A 166 -9.73 -25.81 -64.84
C PHE A 166 -9.67 -25.05 -66.19
N MET A 167 -10.37 -25.54 -67.22
CA MET A 167 -10.31 -24.98 -68.56
C MET A 167 -10.73 -23.50 -68.64
N PRO A 168 -11.83 -23.05 -67.98
CA PRO A 168 -12.22 -21.65 -68.03
C PRO A 168 -11.18 -20.71 -67.40
N ALA A 169 -10.57 -21.13 -66.28
CA ALA A 169 -9.53 -20.36 -65.60
C ALA A 169 -8.26 -20.26 -66.47
N LEU A 170 -7.84 -21.37 -67.08
CA LEU A 170 -6.69 -21.41 -67.95
C LEU A 170 -6.89 -20.55 -69.20
N LYS A 171 -8.05 -20.65 -69.87
CA LYS A 171 -8.40 -19.81 -71.04
C LYS A 171 -8.42 -18.32 -70.69
N ALA A 172 -9.00 -17.95 -69.55
CA ALA A 172 -9.07 -16.56 -69.13
C ALA A 172 -7.68 -15.97 -68.82
N ASP A 173 -6.84 -16.69 -68.09
CA ASP A 173 -5.46 -16.25 -67.80
C ASP A 173 -4.62 -16.15 -69.09
N LEU A 174 -4.81 -17.08 -70.03
CA LEU A 174 -4.17 -16.99 -71.35
C LEU A 174 -4.66 -15.78 -72.15
N ASN A 175 -5.97 -15.48 -72.12
CA ASN A 175 -6.51 -14.30 -72.76
C ASN A 175 -5.87 -13.01 -72.21
N VAL A 176 -5.64 -12.95 -70.89
CA VAL A 176 -4.95 -11.81 -70.26
C VAL A 176 -3.53 -11.65 -70.83
N VAL A 177 -2.76 -12.73 -70.90
CA VAL A 177 -1.35 -12.65 -71.32
C VAL A 177 -1.17 -12.48 -72.81
N GLU A 178 -2.06 -13.03 -73.64
CA GLU A 178 -2.05 -12.88 -75.11
C GLU A 178 -2.42 -11.46 -75.56
N ASN A 179 -3.20 -10.74 -74.74
CA ASN A 179 -3.57 -9.36 -74.99
C ASN A 179 -2.75 -8.35 -74.16
N TYR A 180 -1.78 -8.83 -73.36
CA TYR A 180 -0.87 -7.96 -72.63
C TYR A 180 0.20 -7.41 -73.56
N ASN A 181 -0.04 -6.19 -74.06
CA ASN A 181 0.90 -5.37 -74.82
C ASN A 181 1.16 -4.08 -74.04
N ASP A 182 2.25 -4.00 -73.28
CA ASP A 182 2.64 -2.74 -72.67
C ASP A 182 3.49 -1.91 -73.65
N CYS A 183 3.11 -0.65 -73.83
CA CYS A 183 3.75 0.26 -74.78
C CYS A 183 4.92 0.98 -74.10
N ARG A 184 6.16 0.59 -74.48
CA ARG A 184 7.41 1.38 -74.37
C ARG A 184 7.58 2.16 -73.05
N SER A 185 7.98 1.47 -72.00
CA SER A 185 8.69 2.07 -70.86
C SER A 185 9.96 1.26 -70.60
N TYR A 186 11.14 1.86 -70.84
CA TYR A 186 12.41 1.27 -70.40
C TYR A 186 12.56 1.53 -68.90
N ALA A 187 11.85 0.79 -68.07
CA ALA A 187 12.09 0.79 -66.62
C ALA A 187 13.40 0.05 -66.35
N TRP A 188 14.51 0.78 -66.19
CA TRP A 188 15.79 0.21 -65.74
C TRP A 188 15.66 -0.16 -64.27
N TYR A 189 15.70 -1.45 -63.92
CA TYR A 189 15.72 -1.89 -62.53
C TYR A 189 17.13 -1.77 -61.93
N SER A 190 17.23 -1.31 -60.69
CA SER A 190 18.49 -1.32 -59.93
C SER A 190 18.78 -2.72 -59.35
N CYS A 191 17.76 -3.58 -59.27
CA CYS A 191 17.82 -4.89 -58.65
C CYS A 191 18.27 -6.00 -59.62
N LEU A 192 18.81 -7.08 -59.05
CA LEU A 192 19.10 -8.32 -59.78
C LEU A 192 17.80 -8.99 -60.29
N VAL A 193 17.78 -9.36 -61.57
CA VAL A 193 16.72 -10.15 -62.20
C VAL A 193 17.25 -11.57 -62.43
N LEU A 194 16.69 -12.56 -61.74
CA LEU A 194 17.04 -13.97 -61.94
C LEU A 194 16.03 -14.64 -62.88
N ILE A 195 16.52 -15.12 -64.02
CA ILE A 195 15.73 -15.87 -65.00
C ILE A 195 15.98 -17.36 -64.78
N ILE A 196 14.92 -18.10 -64.46
CA ILE A 196 14.97 -19.56 -64.24
C ILE A 196 14.31 -20.26 -65.43
N VAL A 197 15.13 -20.90 -66.27
CA VAL A 197 14.67 -21.74 -67.39
C VAL A 197 14.91 -23.21 -67.04
N SER A 198 13.94 -24.07 -67.38
CA SER A 198 14.16 -25.52 -67.31
C SER A 198 15.13 -25.90 -68.42
N VAL A 199 16.19 -26.62 -68.07
CA VAL A 199 17.08 -27.26 -69.05
C VAL A 199 16.52 -28.65 -69.31
N ASP A 200 15.37 -28.73 -70.00
CA ASP A 200 15.12 -29.95 -70.75
C ASP A 200 16.18 -30.00 -71.85
N MET A 201 16.99 -31.06 -71.80
CA MET A 201 18.02 -31.40 -72.78
C MET A 201 17.38 -31.67 -74.15
N ALA A 202 16.88 -30.62 -74.78
CA ALA A 202 16.91 -30.51 -76.22
C ALA A 202 18.38 -30.40 -76.60
N SER A 203 18.86 -31.38 -77.37
CA SER A 203 20.22 -31.52 -77.87
C SER A 203 20.64 -30.31 -78.72
N LEU A 204 20.98 -29.21 -78.05
CA LEU A 204 21.74 -28.12 -78.63
C LEU A 204 23.18 -28.60 -78.73
N SER A 205 23.66 -28.71 -79.97
CA SER A 205 25.05 -29.00 -80.31
C SER A 205 25.99 -27.99 -79.63
N ILE A 206 26.52 -28.36 -78.46
CA ILE A 206 27.68 -27.70 -77.86
C ILE A 206 28.92 -28.36 -78.49
N LYS A 207 29.83 -27.56 -79.05
CA LYS A 207 31.11 -28.04 -79.57
C LYS A 207 31.82 -28.93 -78.53
N PRO A 208 32.41 -30.07 -78.93
CA PRO A 208 33.15 -30.90 -78.00
C PRO A 208 34.33 -30.12 -77.42
N GLY A 209 34.41 -30.07 -76.09
CA GLY A 209 35.61 -29.62 -75.38
C GLY A 209 36.81 -30.51 -75.70
N LEU A 210 38.02 -30.03 -75.39
CA LEU A 210 39.28 -30.74 -75.63
C LEU A 210 39.24 -32.19 -75.14
N ARG A 211 39.70 -33.14 -75.98
CA ARG A 211 39.83 -34.55 -75.61
C ARG A 211 40.98 -34.72 -74.62
N CYS A 212 40.67 -35.17 -73.41
CA CYS A 212 41.66 -35.51 -72.38
C CYS A 212 42.24 -36.93 -72.60
N THR A 213 43.49 -37.17 -72.20
CA THR A 213 44.09 -38.50 -72.25
C THR A 213 43.63 -39.38 -71.07
N VAL A 214 43.78 -40.71 -71.16
CA VAL A 214 43.41 -41.62 -70.05
C VAL A 214 44.17 -41.29 -68.74
N PRO A 215 45.47 -40.95 -68.76
CA PRO A 215 46.17 -40.43 -67.59
C PRO A 215 45.56 -39.14 -67.02
N ASP A 216 45.16 -38.18 -67.87
CA ASP A 216 44.51 -36.94 -67.43
C ASP A 216 43.15 -37.23 -66.77
N TRP A 217 42.40 -38.20 -67.31
CA TRP A 217 41.14 -38.65 -66.70
C TRP A 217 41.37 -39.33 -65.35
N ILE A 218 42.37 -40.21 -65.22
CA ILE A 218 42.72 -40.87 -63.94
C ILE A 218 43.15 -39.82 -62.91
N ASN A 219 43.99 -38.86 -63.29
CA ASN A 219 44.42 -37.78 -62.42
C ASN A 219 43.24 -36.91 -61.98
N SER A 220 42.37 -36.49 -62.90
CA SER A 220 41.17 -35.71 -62.58
C SER A 220 40.18 -36.46 -61.67
N ASN A 221 40.00 -37.77 -61.87
CA ASN A 221 39.16 -38.59 -61.00
C ASN A 221 39.78 -38.79 -59.61
N ASN A 222 41.10 -38.97 -59.53
CA ASN A 222 41.82 -39.06 -58.26
C ASN A 222 41.79 -37.73 -57.51
N GLU A 223 41.94 -36.59 -58.20
CA GLU A 223 41.77 -35.25 -57.64
C GLU A 223 40.33 -35.04 -57.16
N SER A 224 39.33 -35.41 -57.96
CA SER A 224 37.92 -35.31 -57.56
C SER A 224 37.61 -36.18 -56.33
N SER A 225 38.16 -37.39 -56.26
CA SER A 225 38.05 -38.30 -55.12
C SER A 225 38.78 -37.78 -53.88
N ALA A 226 39.97 -37.21 -54.04
CA ALA A 226 40.75 -36.60 -52.97
C ALA A 226 40.04 -35.36 -52.40
N THR A 227 39.53 -34.48 -53.27
CA THR A 227 38.71 -33.33 -52.90
C THR A 227 37.44 -33.78 -52.16
N ALA A 228 36.72 -34.79 -52.66
CA ALA A 228 35.53 -35.32 -51.99
C ALA A 228 35.85 -35.95 -50.61
N LYS A 229 37.01 -36.59 -50.45
CA LYS A 229 37.48 -37.09 -49.14
C LYS A 229 37.83 -35.94 -48.20
N HIS A 230 38.52 -34.92 -48.69
CA HIS A 230 38.89 -33.73 -47.91
C HIS A 230 37.65 -32.96 -47.44
N THR A 231 36.70 -32.67 -48.33
CA THR A 231 35.43 -32.01 -48.00
C THR A 231 34.61 -32.82 -46.99
N ARG A 232 34.56 -34.16 -47.11
CA ARG A 232 33.90 -35.02 -46.11
C ARG A 232 34.59 -34.97 -44.74
N HIS A 233 35.91 -34.92 -44.70
CA HIS A 233 36.66 -34.78 -43.46
C HIS A 233 36.39 -33.44 -42.78
N GLN A 234 36.46 -32.33 -43.53
CA GLN A 234 36.12 -30.99 -43.04
C GLN A 234 34.67 -30.93 -42.53
N SER A 235 33.70 -31.45 -43.29
CA SER A 235 32.31 -31.54 -42.86
C SER A 235 32.13 -32.39 -41.59
N HIS A 236 32.89 -33.47 -41.44
CA HIS A 236 32.90 -34.27 -40.22
C HIS A 236 33.45 -33.49 -39.03
N GLN A 237 34.56 -32.77 -39.19
CA GLN A 237 35.14 -31.92 -38.14
C GLN A 237 34.15 -30.82 -37.72
N THR A 238 33.59 -30.07 -38.67
CA THR A 238 32.59 -29.03 -38.37
C THR A 238 31.36 -29.57 -37.65
N ARG A 239 30.89 -30.78 -38.01
CA ARG A 239 29.77 -31.42 -37.28
C ARG A 239 30.14 -31.83 -35.86
N MET A 240 31.36 -32.33 -35.65
CA MET A 240 31.82 -32.70 -34.30
C MET A 240 32.00 -31.46 -33.43
N GLU A 241 32.62 -30.40 -33.96
CA GLU A 241 32.75 -29.11 -33.28
C GLU A 241 31.39 -28.49 -32.97
N SER A 242 30.46 -28.51 -33.92
CA SER A 242 29.08 -28.03 -33.72
C SER A 242 28.36 -28.82 -32.62
N ARG A 243 28.47 -30.15 -32.59
CA ARG A 243 27.89 -30.99 -31.54
C ARG A 243 28.52 -30.71 -30.17
N ALA A 244 29.84 -30.56 -30.11
CA ALA A 244 30.55 -30.22 -28.89
C ALA A 244 30.07 -28.86 -28.35
N LEU A 245 29.95 -27.86 -29.22
CA LEU A 245 29.43 -26.53 -28.86
C LEU A 245 27.97 -26.59 -28.40
N CYS A 246 27.10 -27.35 -29.07
CA CYS A 246 25.71 -27.56 -28.63
C CYS A 246 25.65 -28.19 -27.24
N ASN A 247 26.46 -29.21 -26.97
CA ASN A 247 26.50 -29.86 -25.66
C ASN A 247 27.03 -28.90 -24.57
N GLU A 248 28.10 -28.17 -24.86
CA GLU A 248 28.69 -27.20 -23.94
C GLU A 248 27.70 -26.08 -23.60
N THR A 249 27.06 -25.50 -24.61
CA THR A 249 26.06 -24.43 -24.43
C THR A 249 24.83 -24.93 -23.68
N THR A 250 24.32 -26.12 -24.01
CA THR A 250 23.21 -26.75 -23.27
C THR A 250 23.56 -26.94 -21.80
N ASN A 251 24.73 -27.51 -21.49
CA ASN A 251 25.16 -27.71 -20.12
C ASN A 251 25.32 -26.38 -19.36
N LYS A 252 25.91 -25.37 -19.99
CA LYS A 252 26.05 -24.03 -19.41
C LYS A 252 24.69 -23.38 -19.12
N THR A 253 23.73 -23.47 -20.04
CA THR A 253 22.40 -22.91 -19.87
C THR A 253 21.63 -23.63 -18.75
N THR A 254 21.59 -24.96 -18.75
CA THR A 254 20.91 -25.75 -17.70
C THR A 254 21.51 -25.49 -16.32
N TRP A 255 22.85 -25.43 -16.23
CA TRP A 255 23.51 -25.16 -14.96
C TRP A 255 23.26 -23.72 -14.49
N GLY A 256 23.27 -22.74 -15.40
CA GLY A 256 22.94 -21.35 -15.08
C GLY A 256 21.50 -21.14 -14.59
N GLU A 257 20.54 -21.86 -15.19
CA GLU A 257 19.14 -21.87 -14.73
C GLU A 257 19.04 -22.46 -13.32
N TYR A 258 19.69 -23.61 -13.08
CA TYR A 258 19.72 -24.24 -11.76
C TYR A 258 20.36 -23.34 -10.68
N ASP A 259 21.52 -22.73 -10.94
CA ASP A 259 22.19 -21.81 -10.02
C ASP A 259 21.33 -20.57 -9.72
N SER A 260 20.66 -20.02 -10.74
CA SER A 260 19.75 -18.88 -10.55
C SER A 260 18.55 -19.24 -9.69
N ASN A 261 17.90 -20.39 -9.93
CA ASN A 261 16.78 -20.88 -9.13
C ASN A 261 17.20 -21.18 -7.69
N ARG A 262 18.40 -21.74 -7.48
CA ARG A 262 18.97 -21.97 -6.16
C ARG A 262 19.12 -20.65 -5.39
N ARG A 263 19.70 -19.61 -6.02
CA ARG A 263 19.90 -18.29 -5.39
C ARG A 263 18.57 -17.58 -5.10
N LEU A 264 17.59 -17.67 -5.99
CA LEU A 264 16.23 -17.17 -5.74
C LEU A 264 15.60 -17.87 -4.54
N SER A 265 15.72 -19.20 -4.44
CA SER A 265 15.21 -19.96 -3.30
C SER A 265 15.90 -19.58 -1.99
N ASP A 266 17.22 -19.38 -1.98
CA ASP A 266 17.95 -18.91 -0.80
C ASP A 266 17.47 -17.50 -0.39
N ARG A 267 17.30 -16.59 -1.36
CA ARG A 267 16.81 -15.23 -1.11
C ARG A 267 15.38 -15.22 -0.53
N ILE A 268 14.49 -16.06 -1.04
CA ILE A 268 13.13 -16.23 -0.53
C ILE A 268 13.17 -16.69 0.94
N SER A 269 14.07 -17.61 1.28
CA SER A 269 14.25 -18.05 2.68
C SER A 269 14.69 -16.88 3.57
N ASP A 270 15.71 -16.13 3.15
CA ASP A 270 16.21 -14.98 3.91
C ASP A 270 15.12 -13.92 4.15
N ILE A 271 14.37 -13.55 3.10
CA ILE A 271 13.28 -12.58 3.21
C ILE A 271 12.18 -13.10 4.14
N THR A 272 11.86 -14.40 4.06
CA THR A 272 10.85 -15.03 4.92
C THR A 272 11.25 -15.00 6.39
N ASP A 273 12.52 -15.24 6.72
CA ASP A 273 13.00 -15.23 8.09
C ASP A 273 13.06 -13.81 8.67
N TRP A 274 13.44 -12.82 7.86
CA TRP A 274 13.36 -11.40 8.23
C TRP A 274 11.93 -10.92 8.40
N LYS A 275 11.02 -11.33 7.52
CA LYS A 275 9.58 -11.06 7.65
C LYS A 275 9.06 -11.53 9.01
N LYS A 276 9.33 -12.78 9.40
CA LYS A 276 8.93 -13.32 10.71
C LYS A 276 9.53 -12.53 11.87
N SER A 277 10.79 -12.13 11.76
CA SER A 277 11.48 -11.36 12.81
C SER A 277 10.87 -9.96 12.99
N LEU A 278 10.48 -9.31 11.89
CA LEU A 278 9.78 -8.02 11.91
C LEU A 278 8.36 -8.16 12.45
N GLU A 279 7.62 -9.21 12.05
CA GLU A 279 6.28 -9.52 12.58
C GLU A 279 6.32 -9.71 14.10
N ALA A 280 7.23 -10.55 14.59
CA ALA A 280 7.39 -10.78 16.03
C ALA A 280 7.75 -9.50 16.79
N CYS A 281 8.68 -8.69 16.27
CA CYS A 281 9.04 -7.42 16.90
C CYS A 281 7.87 -6.42 16.90
N ALA A 282 7.05 -6.40 15.85
CA ALA A 282 5.88 -5.54 15.75
C ALA A 282 4.80 -5.95 16.76
N GLU A 283 4.57 -7.25 16.94
CA GLU A 283 3.69 -7.78 18.00
C GLU A 283 4.20 -7.41 19.39
N GLU A 284 5.51 -7.55 19.66
CA GLU A 284 6.12 -7.11 20.93
C GLU A 284 5.84 -5.62 21.21
N VAL A 285 6.01 -4.75 20.20
CA VAL A 285 5.72 -3.31 20.33
C VAL A 285 4.25 -3.06 20.62
N ASP A 286 3.32 -3.75 19.95
CA ASP A 286 1.88 -3.63 20.21
C ASP A 286 1.56 -4.01 21.67
N THR A 287 2.15 -5.11 22.18
CA THR A 287 1.95 -5.52 23.58
C THR A 287 2.51 -4.51 24.59
N GLU A 288 3.64 -3.88 24.32
CA GLU A 288 4.22 -2.86 25.19
C GLU A 288 3.41 -1.54 25.14
N MET A 289 2.90 -1.16 23.96
CA MET A 289 2.00 -0.01 23.81
C MET A 289 0.72 -0.19 24.63
N ASP A 290 0.10 -1.37 24.58
CA ASP A 290 -1.07 -1.70 25.41
C ASP A 290 -0.73 -1.61 26.91
N ALA A 291 0.43 -2.15 27.30
CA ALA A 291 0.85 -2.14 28.68
C ALA A 291 1.16 -0.72 29.22
N LEU A 292 1.78 0.15 28.41
CA LEU A 292 2.03 1.55 28.76
C LEU A 292 0.73 2.36 28.81
N THR A 293 -0.21 2.07 27.91
CA THR A 293 -1.54 2.69 27.92
C THR A 293 -2.27 2.39 29.23
N LEU A 294 -2.28 1.13 29.67
CA LEU A 294 -2.89 0.74 30.95
C LEU A 294 -2.22 1.43 32.15
N THR A 295 -0.90 1.57 32.16
CA THR A 295 -0.18 2.29 33.23
C THR A 295 -0.46 3.79 33.21
N LYS A 296 -0.55 4.42 32.03
CA LYS A 296 -0.97 5.82 31.88
C LYS A 296 -2.39 6.04 32.40
N GLU A 297 -3.34 5.19 32.03
CA GLU A 297 -4.73 5.26 32.52
C GLU A 297 -4.83 5.06 34.04
N ALA A 298 -3.94 4.25 34.63
CA ALA A 298 -3.85 4.12 36.09
C ALA A 298 -3.39 5.43 36.75
N ALA A 299 -2.41 6.13 36.16
CA ALA A 299 -1.96 7.44 36.63
C ALA A 299 -3.05 8.51 36.47
N GLU A 300 -3.79 8.51 35.36
CA GLU A 300 -4.94 9.41 35.13
C GLU A 300 -6.05 9.19 36.16
N ARG A 301 -6.37 7.93 36.47
CA ARG A 301 -7.34 7.61 37.53
C ARG A 301 -6.84 8.06 38.91
N ALA A 302 -5.55 7.86 39.21
CA ALA A 302 -4.95 8.35 40.45
C ALA A 302 -5.04 9.88 40.55
N LEU A 303 -4.77 10.60 39.44
CA LEU A 303 -4.88 12.05 39.36
C LEU A 303 -6.32 12.50 39.60
N ALA A 304 -7.30 11.92 38.90
CA ALA A 304 -8.71 12.24 39.06
C ALA A 304 -9.21 12.01 40.51
N ALA A 305 -8.71 10.98 41.19
CA ALA A 305 -9.06 10.68 42.57
C ALA A 305 -8.60 11.74 43.59
N THR A 306 -7.68 12.64 43.21
CA THR A 306 -7.21 13.72 44.09
C THR A 306 -8.09 14.97 44.09
N VAL A 307 -8.97 15.13 43.08
CA VAL A 307 -9.76 16.37 42.89
C VAL A 307 -10.74 16.59 44.03
N LEU A 308 -11.53 15.58 44.37
CA LEU A 308 -12.54 15.70 45.44
C LEU A 308 -11.91 15.97 46.81
N PRO A 309 -10.86 15.25 47.26
CA PRO A 309 -10.13 15.61 48.48
C PRO A 309 -9.66 17.07 48.51
N LEU A 310 -9.14 17.59 47.41
CA LEU A 310 -8.69 18.99 47.33
C LEU A 310 -9.83 19.98 47.55
N GLU A 311 -10.97 19.76 46.89
CA GLU A 311 -12.18 20.59 47.04
C GLU A 311 -12.70 20.56 48.48
N VAL A 312 -12.77 19.37 49.08
CA VAL A 312 -13.21 19.19 50.46
C VAL A 312 -12.28 19.93 51.43
N THR A 313 -10.97 19.83 51.24
CA THR A 313 -9.98 20.50 52.11
C THR A 313 -10.07 22.03 51.96
N LYS A 314 -10.26 22.55 50.74
CA LYS A 314 -10.48 23.99 50.48
C LYS A 314 -11.79 24.50 51.08
N GLU A 315 -12.86 23.73 51.00
CA GLU A 315 -14.13 24.07 51.63
C GLU A 315 -14.01 24.07 53.16
N CYS A 316 -13.30 23.10 53.74
CA CYS A 316 -13.00 23.08 55.18
C CYS A 316 -12.26 24.33 55.63
N LEU A 317 -11.28 24.82 54.87
CA LEU A 317 -10.58 26.07 55.16
C LEU A 317 -11.53 27.27 55.09
N THR A 318 -12.34 27.37 54.03
CA THR A 318 -13.30 28.46 53.83
C THR A 318 -14.33 28.53 54.97
N LEU A 319 -14.86 27.39 55.41
CA LEU A 319 -15.78 27.32 56.54
C LEU A 319 -15.14 27.77 57.85
N ARG A 320 -13.84 27.52 58.02
CA ARG A 320 -13.09 27.92 59.22
C ARG A 320 -12.75 29.40 59.23
N ASP A 321 -12.52 30.01 58.07
CA ASP A 321 -12.35 31.47 57.93
C ASP A 321 -13.62 32.25 58.33
N GLY A 322 -14.78 31.60 58.30
CA GLY A 322 -16.05 32.15 58.76
C GLY A 322 -16.24 32.24 60.28
N ARG A 323 -15.27 31.78 61.10
CA ARG A 323 -15.36 31.86 62.57
C ARG A 323 -15.31 33.32 63.06
N ARG A 324 -15.96 33.59 64.19
CA ARG A 324 -16.15 34.96 64.71
C ARG A 324 -15.42 35.18 66.03
N GLY A 325 -14.98 36.42 66.25
CA GLY A 325 -14.39 36.86 67.51
C GLY A 325 -13.16 36.02 67.87
N ASN A 326 -13.06 35.64 69.15
CA ASN A 326 -11.92 34.90 69.68
C ASN A 326 -11.86 33.42 69.21
N GLU A 327 -12.88 32.92 68.50
CA GLU A 327 -12.88 31.57 67.92
C GLU A 327 -12.16 31.49 66.56
N LEU A 328 -11.87 32.65 65.93
CA LEU A 328 -11.04 32.72 64.73
C LEU A 328 -9.56 32.60 65.12
N VAL A 329 -9.10 31.36 65.24
CA VAL A 329 -7.76 31.01 65.74
C VAL A 329 -7.02 30.17 64.71
N SER A 330 -5.77 30.55 64.46
CA SER A 330 -4.79 29.69 63.78
C SER A 330 -4.44 28.51 64.69
N ASP A 331 -5.02 27.36 64.41
CA ASP A 331 -4.88 26.14 65.21
C ASP A 331 -4.20 25.01 64.40
N PRO A 332 -3.83 23.89 65.03
CA PRO A 332 -3.22 22.76 64.32
C PRO A 332 -4.08 22.17 63.20
N VAL A 333 -5.41 22.33 63.24
CA VAL A 333 -6.29 21.83 62.17
C VAL A 333 -6.12 22.67 60.92
N GLU A 334 -6.05 23.99 61.05
CA GLU A 334 -5.80 24.89 59.92
C GLU A 334 -4.43 24.62 59.30
N ALA A 335 -3.40 24.39 60.12
CA ALA A 335 -2.06 24.05 59.65
C ALA A 335 -2.04 22.73 58.86
N GLU A 336 -2.68 21.67 59.37
CA GLU A 336 -2.74 20.38 58.66
C GLU A 336 -3.62 20.44 57.40
N LEU A 337 -4.71 21.21 57.38
CA LEU A 337 -5.53 21.42 56.19
C LEU A 337 -4.76 22.17 55.09
N LYS A 338 -4.01 23.22 55.45
CA LYS A 338 -3.14 23.94 54.49
C LYS A 338 -2.06 23.01 53.91
N LYS A 339 -1.44 22.21 54.77
CA LYS A 339 -0.46 21.19 54.34
C LYS A 339 -1.10 20.10 53.46
N GLU A 340 -2.34 19.70 53.72
CA GLU A 340 -3.06 18.76 52.88
C GLU A 340 -3.33 19.31 51.48
N VAL A 341 -3.66 20.61 51.35
CA VAL A 341 -3.72 21.28 50.03
C VAL A 341 -2.37 21.20 49.32
N GLU A 342 -1.27 21.56 49.99
CA GLU A 342 0.08 21.54 49.40
C GLU A 342 0.50 20.12 48.94
N VAL A 343 0.22 19.10 49.75
CA VAL A 343 0.54 17.70 49.41
C VAL A 343 -0.30 17.23 48.22
N ILE A 344 -1.60 17.57 48.18
CA ILE A 344 -2.47 17.20 47.05
C ILE A 344 -2.04 17.92 45.77
N ASP A 345 -1.76 19.23 45.82
CA ASP A 345 -1.31 19.98 44.64
C ASP A 345 0.02 19.42 44.10
N LYS A 346 0.96 19.08 44.98
CA LYS A 346 2.22 18.43 44.57
C LYS A 346 1.98 17.06 43.95
N ALA A 347 1.10 16.24 44.53
CA ALA A 347 0.72 14.95 43.99
C ALA A 347 0.12 15.08 42.58
N GLN A 348 -0.76 16.06 42.36
CA GLN A 348 -1.35 16.35 41.06
C GLN A 348 -0.28 16.69 40.01
N GLN A 349 0.68 17.55 40.36
CA GLN A 349 1.77 17.95 39.45
C GLN A 349 2.64 16.76 39.04
N VAL A 350 3.04 15.92 40.00
CA VAL A 350 3.89 14.76 39.72
C VAL A 350 3.17 13.73 38.85
N LEU A 351 1.89 13.44 39.15
CA LEU A 351 1.08 12.53 38.33
C LEU A 351 0.86 13.07 36.91
N GLN A 352 0.59 14.37 36.77
CA GLN A 352 0.43 15.02 35.47
C GLN A 352 1.71 14.91 34.62
N GLN A 353 2.87 15.16 35.23
CA GLN A 353 4.16 15.02 34.55
C GLN A 353 4.41 13.59 34.09
N SER A 354 4.08 12.59 34.92
CA SER A 354 4.16 11.18 34.56
C SER A 354 3.26 10.81 33.38
N ILE A 355 2.02 11.33 33.32
CA ILE A 355 1.08 11.11 32.23
C ILE A 355 1.62 11.71 30.91
N GLU A 356 2.18 12.92 30.97
CA GLU A 356 2.78 13.57 29.79
C GLU A 356 4.00 12.81 29.25
N GLN A 357 4.84 12.29 30.14
CA GLN A 357 5.98 11.43 29.75
C GLN A 357 5.49 10.14 29.10
N ALA A 358 4.47 9.47 29.67
CA ALA A 358 3.89 8.27 29.11
C ALA A 358 3.30 8.52 27.72
N PHE A 359 2.59 9.64 27.53
CA PHE A 359 2.04 10.02 26.23
C PHE A 359 3.14 10.22 25.18
N LYS A 360 4.24 10.92 25.52
CA LYS A 360 5.37 11.10 24.61
C LYS A 360 6.02 9.76 24.23
N GLN A 361 6.19 8.85 25.18
CA GLN A 361 6.75 7.53 24.91
C GLN A 361 5.83 6.68 24.03
N LEU A 362 4.51 6.77 24.20
CA LEU A 362 3.55 6.11 23.30
C LEU A 362 3.70 6.60 21.84
N CYS A 363 3.95 7.90 21.63
CA CYS A 363 4.21 8.42 20.28
C CYS A 363 5.48 7.84 19.67
N LEU A 364 6.55 7.67 20.46
CA LEU A 364 7.81 7.06 19.98
C LEU A 364 7.63 5.58 19.61
N LEU A 365 6.92 4.81 20.45
CA LEU A 365 6.56 3.43 20.15
C LEU A 365 5.69 3.33 18.88
N GLN A 366 4.73 4.24 18.71
CA GLN A 366 3.87 4.27 17.53
C GLN A 366 4.66 4.57 16.24
N GLU A 367 5.67 5.46 16.30
CA GLU A 367 6.58 5.71 15.18
C GLU A 367 7.41 4.46 14.85
N ALA A 368 8.02 3.82 15.87
CA ALA A 368 8.78 2.58 15.66
C ALA A 368 7.90 1.47 15.06
N ARG A 369 6.66 1.33 15.54
CA ARG A 369 5.66 0.40 14.97
C ARG A 369 5.35 0.71 13.51
N HIS A 370 5.22 1.98 13.16
CA HIS A 370 4.98 2.39 11.78
C HIS A 370 6.15 2.01 10.87
N GLN A 371 7.39 2.27 11.28
CA GLN A 371 8.59 1.89 10.53
C GLN A 371 8.70 0.37 10.32
N LEU A 372 8.44 -0.43 11.35
CA LEU A 372 8.39 -1.89 11.24
C LEU A 372 7.32 -2.35 10.24
N THR A 373 6.16 -1.69 10.22
CA THR A 373 5.06 -2.02 9.30
C THR A 373 5.42 -1.75 7.85
N LEU A 374 6.04 -0.60 7.58
CA LEU A 374 6.52 -0.24 6.25
C LEU A 374 7.58 -1.24 5.75
N ASP A 375 8.53 -1.59 6.62
CA ASP A 375 9.55 -2.58 6.27
C ASP A 375 8.92 -3.95 5.97
N LEU A 376 7.98 -4.38 6.82
CA LEU A 376 7.25 -5.63 6.63
C LEU A 376 6.50 -5.66 5.29
N GLN A 377 5.80 -4.57 4.93
CA GLN A 377 5.11 -4.46 3.65
C GLN A 377 6.07 -4.64 2.47
N HIS A 378 7.22 -3.96 2.50
CA HIS A 378 8.23 -4.12 1.46
C HIS A 378 8.80 -5.54 1.39
N LYS A 379 8.95 -6.24 2.52
CA LYS A 379 9.39 -7.65 2.54
C LYS A 379 8.34 -8.57 1.92
N VAL A 380 7.05 -8.33 2.18
CA VAL A 380 5.95 -9.10 1.57
C VAL A 380 5.91 -8.90 0.05
N GLU A 381 5.97 -7.64 -0.41
CA GLU A 381 5.98 -7.34 -1.86
C GLU A 381 7.21 -7.95 -2.56
N ALA A 382 8.40 -7.86 -1.94
CA ALA A 382 9.61 -8.48 -2.47
C ALA A 382 9.50 -10.01 -2.53
N LEU A 383 8.93 -10.63 -1.49
CA LEU A 383 8.71 -12.07 -1.42
C LEU A 383 7.76 -12.54 -2.54
N ASP A 384 6.66 -11.81 -2.78
CA ASP A 384 5.70 -12.13 -3.84
C ASP A 384 6.34 -12.06 -5.23
N ILE A 385 7.19 -11.06 -5.47
CA ILE A 385 7.95 -10.92 -6.72
C ILE A 385 8.93 -12.07 -6.90
N ASP A 386 9.73 -12.38 -5.87
CA ASP A 386 10.75 -13.44 -5.95
C ASP A 386 10.11 -14.83 -6.09
N MET A 387 9.00 -15.09 -5.39
CA MET A 387 8.21 -16.31 -5.56
C MET A 387 7.63 -16.41 -6.97
N SER A 388 7.10 -15.32 -7.52
CA SER A 388 6.61 -15.28 -8.90
C SER A 388 7.73 -15.58 -9.89
N CYS A 389 8.93 -15.02 -9.68
CA CYS A 389 10.11 -15.30 -10.50
C CYS A 389 10.52 -16.78 -10.43
N LEU A 390 10.53 -17.38 -9.23
CA LEU A 390 10.91 -18.79 -9.04
C LEU A 390 9.89 -19.76 -9.69
N LEU A 391 8.62 -19.37 -9.80
CA LEU A 391 7.57 -20.17 -10.44
C LEU A 391 7.60 -20.12 -11.97
N LEU A 392 8.30 -19.15 -12.58
CA LEU A 392 8.43 -19.06 -14.03
C LEU A 392 9.26 -20.23 -14.57
N THR A 393 8.77 -20.82 -15.66
CA THR A 393 9.47 -21.87 -16.40
C THR A 393 9.65 -21.45 -17.85
N VAL A 394 10.51 -22.14 -18.60
CA VAL A 394 10.68 -21.92 -20.05
C VAL A 394 9.41 -22.16 -20.87
N SER A 395 8.38 -22.78 -20.27
CA SER A 395 7.07 -23.02 -20.91
C SER A 395 5.99 -22.05 -20.44
N SER A 396 6.30 -21.11 -19.54
CA SER A 396 5.33 -20.14 -19.02
C SER A 396 4.95 -19.13 -20.11
N PRO A 397 3.65 -18.85 -20.33
CA PRO A 397 3.20 -18.01 -21.44
C PRO A 397 3.56 -16.52 -21.30
N GLU A 398 3.92 -16.06 -20.11
CA GLU A 398 4.23 -14.65 -19.81
C GLU A 398 5.69 -14.26 -20.13
N ILE A 399 6.57 -15.23 -20.42
CA ILE A 399 7.99 -14.96 -20.69
C ILE A 399 8.16 -14.23 -22.03
N SER A 400 9.00 -13.21 -22.07
CA SER A 400 9.24 -12.38 -23.26
C SER A 400 10.55 -11.62 -23.14
N LEU A 401 11.15 -11.28 -24.29
CA LEU A 401 12.36 -10.45 -24.34
C LEU A 401 12.03 -9.04 -23.85
N LYS A 402 12.78 -8.56 -22.85
CA LYS A 402 12.58 -7.23 -22.27
C LYS A 402 13.53 -6.22 -22.93
N PRO A 403 13.14 -4.94 -23.12
CA PRO A 403 13.97 -3.95 -23.81
C PRO A 403 15.31 -3.62 -23.13
N ASN A 404 15.36 -3.65 -21.79
CA ASN A 404 16.58 -3.39 -21.02
C ASN A 404 16.55 -4.16 -19.69
N PRO A 405 16.80 -5.49 -19.70
CA PRO A 405 16.67 -6.35 -18.52
C PRO A 405 17.82 -6.19 -17.52
N THR A 406 18.99 -5.70 -17.96
CA THR A 406 20.19 -5.55 -17.14
C THR A 406 20.33 -4.15 -16.51
N ARG A 407 19.28 -3.34 -16.57
CA ARG A 407 19.28 -2.01 -15.94
C ARG A 407 19.29 -2.12 -14.42
N ILE A 408 20.02 -1.23 -13.77
CA ILE A 408 19.98 -1.05 -12.31
C ILE A 408 19.11 0.17 -12.03
N PRO A 409 17.95 0.01 -11.38
CA PRO A 409 17.11 1.14 -11.00
C PRO A 409 17.88 2.15 -10.12
N PRO A 410 17.64 3.46 -10.26
CA PRO A 410 18.20 4.44 -9.33
C PRO A 410 17.65 4.17 -7.92
N GLY A 411 18.52 4.25 -6.91
CA GLY A 411 18.15 3.97 -5.51
C GLY A 411 18.22 2.49 -5.10
N SER A 412 18.76 1.59 -5.94
CA SER A 412 19.03 0.21 -5.53
C SER A 412 20.03 0.15 -4.35
N THR A 413 19.76 -0.76 -3.41
CA THR A 413 20.57 -1.01 -2.22
C THR A 413 21.37 -2.30 -2.34
N THR A 414 22.46 -2.42 -1.57
CA THR A 414 23.21 -3.69 -1.46
C THR A 414 22.54 -4.62 -0.45
N PRO A 415 22.82 -5.94 -0.49
CA PRO A 415 22.32 -6.88 0.52
C PRO A 415 22.70 -6.50 1.95
N GLU A 416 23.90 -5.94 2.15
CA GLU A 416 24.36 -5.45 3.46
C GLU A 416 23.52 -4.26 3.93
N GLN A 417 23.23 -3.30 3.04
CA GLN A 417 22.38 -2.16 3.37
C GLN A 417 20.94 -2.58 3.68
N TRP A 418 20.39 -3.54 2.93
CA TRP A 418 19.06 -4.12 3.18
C TRP A 418 18.97 -4.81 4.55
N LEU A 419 20.02 -5.55 4.91
CA LEU A 419 20.13 -6.21 6.20
C LEU A 419 20.20 -5.19 7.34
N GLN A 420 21.09 -4.20 7.21
CA GLN A 420 21.28 -3.13 8.18
C GLN A 420 20.00 -2.32 8.43
N PHE A 421 19.22 -2.06 7.38
CA PHE A 421 17.94 -1.34 7.50
C PHE A 421 16.96 -2.08 8.41
N SER A 422 16.75 -3.37 8.16
CA SER A 422 15.81 -4.19 8.94
C SER A 422 16.30 -4.39 10.38
N GLN A 423 17.61 -4.56 10.55
CA GLN A 423 18.24 -4.62 11.87
C GLN A 423 18.08 -3.33 12.66
N HIS A 424 18.27 -2.18 12.02
CA HIS A 424 18.14 -0.87 12.64
C HIS A 424 16.72 -0.65 13.17
N ASN A 425 15.70 -0.96 12.36
CA ASN A 425 14.30 -0.82 12.78
C ASN A 425 13.97 -1.68 14.02
N ILE A 426 14.45 -2.93 14.05
CA ILE A 426 14.26 -3.81 15.21
C ILE A 426 15.00 -3.29 16.44
N ILE A 427 16.25 -2.84 16.29
CA ILE A 427 17.04 -2.31 17.42
C ILE A 427 16.35 -1.06 17.99
N GLN A 428 15.96 -0.12 17.14
CA GLN A 428 15.28 1.10 17.56
C GLN A 428 13.97 0.77 18.30
N ALA A 429 13.15 -0.13 17.76
CA ALA A 429 11.92 -0.56 18.42
C ALA A 429 12.19 -1.17 19.80
N LYS A 430 13.24 -1.99 19.94
CA LYS A 430 13.63 -2.59 21.23
C LYS A 430 14.12 -1.57 22.23
N GLU A 431 14.87 -0.56 21.79
CA GLU A 431 15.31 0.55 22.65
C GLU A 431 14.12 1.34 23.19
N GLU A 432 13.13 1.65 22.34
CA GLU A 432 11.92 2.36 22.75
C GLU A 432 11.04 1.52 23.69
N MET A 433 10.94 0.20 23.48
CA MET A 433 10.26 -0.72 24.40
C MET A 433 10.94 -0.76 25.77
N GLN A 434 12.28 -0.78 25.80
CA GLN A 434 13.02 -0.76 27.07
C GLN A 434 12.82 0.56 27.82
N ALA A 435 12.83 1.69 27.12
CA ALA A 435 12.52 2.99 27.70
C ALA A 435 11.10 3.04 28.28
N SER A 436 10.13 2.46 27.55
CA SER A 436 8.74 2.31 28.02
C SER A 436 8.64 1.48 29.30
N LEU A 437 9.31 0.33 29.36
CA LEU A 437 9.31 -0.54 30.54
C LEU A 437 9.79 0.22 31.79
N HIS A 438 10.92 0.92 31.69
CA HIS A 438 11.43 1.74 32.79
C HIS A 438 10.48 2.86 33.20
N LEU A 439 9.82 3.48 32.22
CA LEU A 439 8.82 4.51 32.49
C LEU A 439 7.60 3.94 33.22
N ARG A 440 7.10 2.76 32.84
CA ARG A 440 5.99 2.09 33.53
C ARG A 440 6.34 1.77 34.99
N GLU A 441 7.54 1.25 35.24
CA GLU A 441 8.03 0.99 36.60
C GLU A 441 8.05 2.27 37.44
N ASN A 442 8.59 3.36 36.89
CA ASN A 442 8.63 4.66 37.54
C ASN A 442 7.23 5.19 37.85
N ILE A 443 6.29 5.12 36.90
CA ILE A 443 4.91 5.57 37.11
C ILE A 443 4.23 4.78 38.23
N ASN A 444 4.39 3.45 38.27
CA ASN A 444 3.83 2.62 39.32
C ASN A 444 4.38 2.98 40.71
N ILE A 445 5.70 3.23 40.79
CA ILE A 445 6.35 3.71 42.02
C ILE A 445 5.77 5.07 42.44
N THR A 446 5.65 6.01 41.49
CA THR A 446 5.07 7.33 41.72
C THR A 446 3.64 7.26 42.24
N ILE A 447 2.78 6.42 41.65
CA ILE A 447 1.40 6.22 42.12
C ILE A 447 1.40 5.73 43.57
N ALA A 448 2.22 4.72 43.89
CA ALA A 448 2.31 4.17 45.25
C ALA A 448 2.84 5.21 46.27
N GLN A 449 3.84 6.01 45.88
CA GLN A 449 4.38 7.09 46.71
C GLN A 449 3.32 8.15 47.01
N VAL A 450 2.62 8.63 45.98
CA VAL A 450 1.53 9.60 46.12
C VAL A 450 0.43 9.06 47.03
N GLN A 451 0.02 7.80 46.86
CA GLN A 451 -0.99 7.18 47.72
C GLN A 451 -0.57 7.18 49.19
N ASN A 452 0.68 6.85 49.49
CA ASN A 452 1.21 6.83 50.85
C ASN A 452 1.31 8.23 51.46
N GLU A 453 1.77 9.23 50.69
CA GLU A 453 1.86 10.62 51.13
C GLU A 453 0.48 11.20 51.45
N LEU A 454 -0.50 10.97 50.55
CA LEU A 454 -1.88 11.41 50.75
C LEU A 454 -2.53 10.74 51.96
N GLU A 455 -2.34 9.43 52.14
CA GLU A 455 -2.88 8.70 53.30
C GLU A 455 -2.29 9.21 54.61
N THR A 456 -0.98 9.43 54.64
CA THR A 456 -0.27 9.94 55.83
C THR A 456 -0.79 11.32 56.20
N GLN A 457 -0.95 12.22 55.22
CA GLN A 457 -1.45 13.56 55.48
C GLN A 457 -2.93 13.55 55.90
N ARG A 458 -3.76 12.71 55.28
CA ARG A 458 -5.17 12.51 55.68
C ARG A 458 -5.30 12.09 57.15
N ILE A 459 -4.45 11.17 57.62
CA ILE A 459 -4.42 10.72 59.02
C ILE A 459 -4.07 11.88 59.96
N ALA A 460 -3.07 12.70 59.60
CA ALA A 460 -2.65 13.86 60.38
C ALA A 460 -3.77 14.90 60.51
N THR A 461 -4.40 15.30 59.40
CA THR A 461 -5.54 16.22 59.39
C THR A 461 -6.70 15.69 60.22
N ARG A 462 -7.03 14.40 60.08
CA ARG A 462 -8.13 13.77 60.81
C ARG A 462 -7.87 13.72 62.32
N PHE A 463 -6.63 13.45 62.72
CA PHE A 463 -6.23 13.48 64.12
C PHE A 463 -6.34 14.88 64.71
N ALA A 464 -5.80 15.90 64.03
CA ALA A 464 -5.89 17.29 64.47
C ALA A 464 -7.36 17.72 64.61
N SER A 465 -8.19 17.40 63.62
CA SER A 465 -9.62 17.72 63.62
C SER A 465 -10.34 17.09 64.81
N ARG A 466 -10.17 15.78 65.03
CA ARG A 466 -10.77 15.08 66.18
C ARG A 466 -10.35 15.68 67.52
N LYS A 467 -9.06 15.98 67.67
CA LYS A 467 -8.52 16.61 68.89
C LYS A 467 -9.16 17.97 69.14
N ARG A 468 -9.32 18.79 68.09
CA ARG A 468 -9.95 20.12 68.21
C ARG A 468 -11.43 20.04 68.51
N THR A 469 -12.16 19.13 67.87
CA THR A 469 -13.59 18.88 68.17
C THR A 469 -13.77 18.54 69.64
N HIS A 470 -12.96 17.63 70.19
CA HIS A 470 -13.04 17.26 71.61
C HIS A 470 -12.79 18.46 72.54
N GLN A 471 -11.80 19.31 72.24
CA GLN A 471 -11.53 20.51 73.02
C GLN A 471 -12.70 21.50 72.98
N LEU A 472 -13.34 21.68 71.82
CA LEU A 472 -14.50 22.55 71.67
C LEU A 472 -15.72 22.02 72.44
N GLU A 473 -15.96 20.70 72.40
CA GLU A 473 -17.03 20.05 73.16
C GLU A 473 -16.83 20.22 74.67
N GLN A 474 -15.59 20.05 75.17
CA GLN A 474 -15.25 20.26 76.57
C GLN A 474 -15.48 21.72 77.00
N ALA A 475 -14.97 22.68 76.22
CA ALA A 475 -15.17 24.10 76.51
C ALA A 475 -16.65 24.49 76.49
N HIS A 476 -17.43 23.93 75.55
CA HIS A 476 -18.87 24.16 75.47
C HIS A 476 -19.61 23.65 76.70
N GLN A 477 -19.32 22.41 77.13
CA GLN A 477 -19.93 21.81 78.32
C GLN A 477 -19.59 22.61 79.60
N GLU A 478 -18.33 23.05 79.74
CA GLU A 478 -17.91 23.88 80.86
C GLU A 478 -18.64 25.23 80.88
N LEU A 479 -18.72 25.92 79.74
CA LEU A 479 -19.44 27.20 79.65
C LEU A 479 -20.93 27.03 79.93
N GLN A 480 -21.57 25.96 79.45
CA GLN A 480 -22.95 25.65 79.80
C GLN A 480 -23.13 25.43 81.31
N TRP A 481 -22.18 24.74 81.96
CA TRP A 481 -22.18 24.56 83.39
C TRP A 481 -22.03 25.87 84.15
N GLN A 482 -21.09 26.73 83.75
CA GLN A 482 -20.87 28.05 84.36
C GLN A 482 -22.09 28.97 84.21
N ILE A 483 -22.74 28.97 83.04
CA ILE A 483 -23.98 29.73 82.82
C ILE A 483 -25.07 29.26 83.77
N LYS A 484 -25.26 27.94 83.89
CA LYS A 484 -26.27 27.37 84.79
C LYS A 484 -25.97 27.71 86.25
N SER A 485 -24.73 27.48 86.70
CA SER A 485 -24.30 27.77 88.07
C SER A 485 -24.47 29.25 88.42
N SER A 486 -24.05 30.15 87.53
CA SER A 486 -24.24 31.60 87.72
C SER A 486 -25.72 31.99 87.75
N GLN A 487 -26.55 31.35 86.94
CA GLN A 487 -28.00 31.61 86.93
C GLN A 487 -28.66 31.16 88.22
N ASP A 488 -28.25 30.01 88.77
CA ASP A 488 -28.71 29.49 90.05
C ASP A 488 -28.27 30.43 91.20
N GLU A 489 -27.01 30.88 91.22
CA GLU A 489 -26.49 31.85 92.19
C GLU A 489 -27.23 33.20 92.13
N ILE A 490 -27.50 33.72 90.92
CA ILE A 490 -28.29 34.94 90.73
C ILE A 490 -29.71 34.76 91.30
N ASN A 491 -30.30 33.58 91.16
CA ASN A 491 -31.64 33.31 91.68
C ASN A 491 -31.64 33.22 93.22
N GLU A 492 -30.64 32.57 93.81
CA GLU A 492 -30.46 32.53 95.26
C GLU A 492 -30.24 33.94 95.85
N LEU A 493 -29.35 34.73 95.22
CA LEU A 493 -29.09 36.11 95.64
C LEU A 493 -30.36 36.98 95.55
N LYS A 494 -31.20 36.80 94.52
CA LYS A 494 -32.50 37.47 94.41
C LYS A 494 -33.45 37.10 95.56
N GLU A 495 -33.54 35.82 95.91
CA GLU A 495 -34.36 35.37 97.04
C GLU A 495 -33.86 35.94 98.38
N ASP A 496 -32.54 36.02 98.56
CA ASP A 496 -31.94 36.64 99.74
C ASP A 496 -32.19 38.15 99.81
N ILE A 497 -32.12 38.87 98.68
CA ILE A 497 -32.52 40.29 98.60
C ILE A 497 -33.98 40.44 99.04
N LEU A 498 -34.89 39.63 98.50
CA LEU A 498 -36.31 39.66 98.86
C LEU A 498 -36.54 39.33 100.34
N ARG A 499 -35.74 38.43 100.93
CA ARG A 499 -35.79 38.10 102.35
C ARG A 499 -35.29 39.27 103.21
N LEU A 500 -34.16 39.88 102.86
CA LEU A 500 -33.62 41.06 103.54
C LEU A 500 -34.58 42.25 103.48
N GLU A 501 -35.24 42.48 102.35
CA GLU A 501 -36.27 43.53 102.20
C GLU A 501 -37.47 43.27 103.11
N ARG A 502 -37.96 42.02 103.18
CA ARG A 502 -39.04 41.62 104.09
C ARG A 502 -38.65 41.81 105.55
N ASP A 503 -37.45 41.39 105.95
CA ASP A 503 -36.96 41.54 107.33
C ASP A 503 -36.79 43.02 107.69
N LEU A 504 -36.28 43.85 106.79
CA LEU A 504 -36.16 45.29 106.98
C LEU A 504 -37.54 45.94 107.20
N GLN A 505 -38.54 45.58 106.39
CA GLN A 505 -39.91 46.04 106.57
C GLN A 505 -40.51 45.56 107.91
N ALA A 506 -40.25 44.30 108.30
CA ALA A 506 -40.76 43.73 109.54
C ALA A 506 -40.25 44.48 110.79
N LYS A 507 -39.05 45.08 110.76
CA LYS A 507 -38.51 45.90 111.87
C LYS A 507 -39.18 47.28 112.02
N MET A 508 -39.97 47.74 111.04
CA MET A 508 -40.58 49.07 111.11
C MET A 508 -41.73 49.16 112.11
N ALA A 509 -42.55 48.12 112.25
CA ALA A 509 -43.67 48.14 113.18
C ALA A 509 -43.23 48.15 114.66
N PRO A 510 -42.30 47.28 115.11
CA PRO A 510 -41.74 47.36 116.46
C PRO A 510 -41.07 48.70 116.76
N LEU A 511 -40.31 49.26 115.81
CA LEU A 511 -39.66 50.57 116.01
C LEU A 511 -40.69 51.69 116.19
N LYS A 512 -41.73 51.72 115.34
CA LYS A 512 -42.85 52.68 115.49
C LYS A 512 -43.54 52.51 116.84
N LEU A 513 -43.73 51.27 117.31
CA LEU A 513 -44.33 51.00 118.62
C LEU A 513 -43.45 51.51 119.77
N ALA A 514 -42.15 51.23 119.74
CA ALA A 514 -41.19 51.72 120.73
C ALA A 514 -41.12 53.25 120.76
N HIS A 515 -41.02 53.91 119.59
CA HIS A 515 -41.08 55.38 119.48
C HIS A 515 -42.38 55.95 120.05
N THR A 516 -43.53 55.35 119.71
CA THR A 516 -44.84 55.81 120.20
C THR A 516 -44.96 55.64 121.71
N ARG A 517 -44.49 54.51 122.26
CA ARG A 517 -44.44 54.27 123.70
C ARG A 517 -43.52 55.27 124.41
N LEU A 518 -42.35 55.59 123.85
CA LEU A 518 -41.44 56.61 124.38
C LEU A 518 -42.08 58.01 124.36
N GLU A 519 -42.75 58.38 123.27
CA GLU A 519 -43.43 59.66 123.10
C GLU A 519 -44.60 59.83 124.09
N TYR A 520 -45.44 58.80 124.27
CA TYR A 520 -46.52 58.89 125.27
C TYR A 520 -45.98 59.09 126.69
N ARG A 521 -44.80 58.53 127.00
CA ARG A 521 -44.18 58.65 128.32
C ARG A 521 -43.61 60.04 128.61
N THR A 522 -43.43 60.91 127.60
CA THR A 522 -43.01 62.31 127.80
C THR A 522 -44.14 63.20 128.35
N ARG A 523 -45.40 62.74 128.24
CA ARG A 523 -46.60 63.46 128.68
C ARG A 523 -46.97 63.22 130.15
N ARG A 524 -46.15 62.47 130.89
CA ARG A 524 -46.37 62.19 132.31
C ARG A 524 -46.19 63.47 133.14
N PRO A 525 -47.10 63.79 134.08
CA PRO A 525 -47.05 65.05 134.84
C PRO A 525 -46.07 64.98 136.03
N GLY A 526 -45.39 66.10 136.31
CA GLY A 526 -44.64 66.31 137.56
C GLY A 526 -43.49 65.31 137.80
N VAL A 527 -43.42 64.77 139.02
CA VAL A 527 -42.36 63.83 139.46
C VAL A 527 -42.47 62.45 138.77
N ASP A 528 -43.64 62.08 138.25
CA ASP A 528 -43.85 60.84 137.51
C ASP A 528 -43.25 60.85 136.09
N LEU A 529 -42.70 62.00 135.65
CA LEU A 529 -41.80 62.10 134.49
C LEU A 529 -40.40 61.53 134.82
N CYS A 530 -40.38 60.33 135.38
CA CYS A 530 -39.17 59.67 135.82
C CYS A 530 -38.60 58.76 134.70
N ARG A 531 -37.27 58.68 134.66
CA ARG A 531 -36.55 57.69 133.85
C ARG A 531 -36.41 56.41 134.66
N ASP A 532 -37.38 55.52 134.52
CA ASP A 532 -37.45 54.22 135.17
C ASP A 532 -36.91 53.11 134.25
N GLU A 533 -36.83 51.89 134.77
CA GLU A 533 -36.39 50.69 134.04
C GLU A 533 -37.15 50.49 132.71
N THR A 534 -38.44 50.81 132.67
CA THR A 534 -39.23 50.73 131.43
C THR A 534 -38.81 51.77 130.40
N GLN A 535 -38.50 53.02 130.82
CA GLN A 535 -37.96 54.04 129.94
C GLN A 535 -36.59 53.63 129.39
N PHE A 536 -35.70 53.11 130.24
CA PHE A 536 -34.38 52.65 129.81
C PHE A 536 -34.49 51.46 128.84
N GLY A 537 -35.34 50.48 129.13
CA GLY A 537 -35.58 49.34 128.24
C GLY A 537 -36.15 49.72 126.87
N LEU A 538 -37.06 50.68 126.78
CA LEU A 538 -37.60 51.16 125.49
C LEU A 538 -36.56 51.96 124.68
N VAL A 539 -35.70 52.73 125.34
CA VAL A 539 -34.56 53.42 124.69
C VAL A 539 -33.57 52.40 124.15
N GLU A 540 -33.25 51.36 124.93
CA GLU A 540 -32.37 50.28 124.51
C GLU A 540 -32.96 49.49 123.34
N GLU A 541 -34.25 49.12 123.40
CA GLU A 541 -34.99 48.47 122.30
C GLU A 541 -34.91 49.31 121.00
N THR A 542 -35.08 50.63 121.12
CA THR A 542 -34.99 51.56 119.98
C THR A 542 -33.56 51.61 119.40
N HIS A 543 -32.52 51.63 120.24
CA HIS A 543 -31.13 51.58 119.78
C HIS A 543 -30.80 50.24 119.11
N GLN A 544 -31.24 49.11 119.68
CA GLN A 544 -31.04 47.78 119.11
C GLN A 544 -31.76 47.62 117.76
N LEU A 545 -33.01 48.10 117.64
CA LEU A 545 -33.77 48.08 116.39
C LEU A 545 -33.14 48.97 115.31
N ASN A 546 -32.69 50.18 115.65
CA ASN A 546 -31.99 51.05 114.70
C ASN A 546 -30.65 50.46 114.25
N SER A 547 -29.90 49.81 115.14
CA SER A 547 -28.66 49.10 114.80
C SER A 547 -28.94 47.92 113.87
N SER A 548 -30.00 47.15 114.13
CA SER A 548 -30.43 46.03 113.27
C SER A 548 -30.88 46.51 111.89
N ILE A 549 -31.65 47.61 111.82
CA ILE A 549 -32.08 48.23 110.56
C ILE A 549 -30.88 48.74 109.75
N LEU A 550 -29.90 49.35 110.41
CA LEU A 550 -28.67 49.81 109.76
C LEU A 550 -27.88 48.63 109.18
N ALA A 551 -27.73 47.55 109.95
CA ALA A 551 -27.05 46.33 109.50
C ALA A 551 -27.77 45.67 108.30
N LEU A 552 -29.11 45.57 108.34
CA LEU A 552 -29.92 45.06 107.24
C LEU A 552 -29.81 45.94 105.98
N LYS A 553 -29.83 47.27 106.13
CA LYS A 553 -29.63 48.20 104.99
C LYS A 553 -28.24 48.08 104.37
N GLN A 554 -27.20 47.93 105.18
CA GLN A 554 -25.84 47.71 104.70
C GLN A 554 -25.72 46.39 103.93
N LYS A 555 -26.31 45.30 104.45
CA LYS A 555 -26.29 44.01 103.75
C LYS A 555 -27.10 44.03 102.47
N LEU A 556 -28.27 44.68 102.45
CA LEU A 556 -29.06 44.88 101.24
C LEU A 556 -28.30 45.70 100.18
N ALA A 557 -27.53 46.71 100.59
CA ALA A 557 -26.70 47.51 99.69
C ALA A 557 -25.47 46.76 99.16
N GLN A 558 -25.01 45.71 99.85
CA GLN A 558 -23.93 44.83 99.37
C GLN A 558 -24.45 43.74 98.42
N ALA A 559 -25.69 43.30 98.60
CA ALA A 559 -26.30 42.23 97.80
C ALA A 559 -26.86 42.73 96.45
N ARG A 560 -27.18 44.03 96.36
CA ARG A 560 -27.59 44.71 95.12
C ARG A 560 -26.38 45.26 94.37
#